data_AF-A0A6J2WDH8-F1
#
_entry.id   AF-A0A6J2WDH8-F1
#
_cell.length_a   1.000
_cell.length_b   1.000
_cell.length_c   1.000
_cell.angle_alpha   90.00
_cell.angle_beta   90.00
_cell.angle_gamma   90.00
#
_symmetry.space_group_name_H-M   'P 1'
#
loop_
_entity.id
_entity.type
_entity.pdbx_description
1 polymer ?
#
loop_
_entity_poly.entity_id
_entity_poly.type
_entity_poly.pdbx_seq_one_letter_code
_entity_poly.pdbx_strand_id
1 'polypeptide(L)'
;MSNIPNEAVVLLKDVKPGSKNLNIVFIVLEIGRVTKTKDGHEVRSCKVADKSGSIAISVWDELGSLIQPGDIIRLTRGYASIWKGCLTLYTGRGGDLQKIGEFCMVYSEVPNFSEPNPELLAQANMQNKTGKGEQRGNSPPNQNSGTPAQTGNGAMQTYSNSTAPVPRDPNFGGPGRTNGRVPGNGQPPLTVGGPPAPPKPSVTISNGRDPRRASKR
;
A
#
# COMPACT_ATOMS: atom_id res chain seq x y z
N MET A 1 15.11 -22.11 28.96
CA MET A 1 13.87 -21.72 28.26
C MET A 1 13.62 -20.26 28.59
N SER A 2 13.67 -19.35 27.62
CA SER A 2 13.44 -17.93 27.86
C SER A 2 11.97 -17.69 28.17
N ASN A 3 11.68 -17.31 29.41
CA ASN A 3 10.32 -17.00 29.86
C ASN A 3 9.84 -15.76 29.11
N ILE A 4 8.98 -15.94 28.10
CA ILE A 4 8.40 -14.83 27.36
C ILE A 4 7.45 -14.13 28.33
N PRO A 5 7.66 -12.85 28.70
CA PRO A 5 6.73 -12.15 29.56
C PRO A 5 5.35 -12.17 28.90
N ASN A 6 4.31 -12.39 29.70
CA ASN A 6 2.93 -12.44 29.26
C ASN A 6 2.43 -11.00 28.96
N GLU A 7 3.09 -10.32 28.02
CA GLU A 7 2.72 -8.99 27.56
C GLU A 7 1.31 -9.06 26.97
N ALA A 8 0.42 -8.18 27.47
CA ALA A 8 -0.99 -8.20 27.10
C ALA A 8 -1.17 -8.05 25.58
N VAL A 9 -1.83 -9.03 24.97
CA VAL A 9 -2.14 -9.01 23.54
C VAL A 9 -3.29 -8.03 23.30
N VAL A 10 -3.07 -7.08 22.41
CA VAL A 10 -4.04 -6.08 21.95
C VAL A 10 -4.87 -6.67 20.81
N LEU A 11 -6.18 -6.44 20.82
CA LEU A 11 -7.09 -6.84 19.73
C LEU A 11 -7.10 -5.79 18.62
N LEU A 12 -7.37 -6.21 17.39
CA LEU A 12 -7.38 -5.33 16.22
C LEU A 12 -8.37 -4.16 16.36
N LYS A 13 -9.54 -4.38 16.96
CA LYS A 13 -10.54 -3.34 17.24
C LYS A 13 -10.05 -2.18 18.13
N ASP A 14 -9.00 -2.40 18.92
CA ASP A 14 -8.46 -1.41 19.86
C ASP A 14 -7.27 -0.64 19.27
N VAL A 15 -6.84 -0.99 18.06
CA VAL A 15 -5.77 -0.31 17.33
C VAL A 15 -6.27 1.05 16.81
N LYS A 16 -5.45 2.09 17.01
CA LYS A 16 -5.73 3.47 16.57
C LYS A 16 -4.54 4.03 15.80
N PRO A 17 -4.74 5.02 14.92
CA PRO A 17 -3.64 5.74 14.26
C PRO A 17 -2.63 6.27 15.29
N GLY A 18 -1.35 5.99 15.09
CA GLY A 18 -0.27 6.45 15.97
C GLY A 18 0.00 5.56 17.19
N SER A 19 -0.80 4.51 17.43
CA SER A 19 -0.50 3.50 18.46
C SER A 19 0.85 2.82 18.21
N LYS A 20 1.60 2.55 19.28
CA LYS A 20 2.95 1.97 19.28
C LYS A 20 3.06 0.90 20.36
N ASN A 21 4.15 0.12 20.34
CA ASN A 21 4.39 -1.00 21.26
C ASN A 21 3.23 -2.01 21.25
N LEU A 22 2.63 -2.21 20.07
CA LEU A 22 1.51 -3.12 19.88
C LEU A 22 2.00 -4.56 19.86
N ASN A 23 1.47 -5.38 20.76
CA ASN A 23 1.68 -6.82 20.75
C ASN A 23 0.37 -7.47 20.32
N ILE A 24 0.34 -8.09 19.14
CA ILE A 24 -0.88 -8.57 18.49
C ILE A 24 -0.63 -9.98 17.97
N VAL A 25 -1.62 -10.86 18.14
CA VAL A 25 -1.66 -12.16 17.46
C VAL A 25 -2.78 -12.10 16.43
N PHE A 26 -2.48 -12.49 15.19
CA PHE A 26 -3.44 -12.51 14.08
C PHE A 26 -3.20 -13.72 13.18
N ILE A 27 -4.21 -14.07 12.38
CA ILE A 27 -4.09 -15.00 11.25
C ILE A 27 -4.02 -14.21 9.94
N VAL A 28 -3.20 -14.67 9.00
CA VAL A 28 -3.07 -14.09 7.66
C VAL A 28 -4.20 -14.63 6.77
N LEU A 29 -4.97 -13.73 6.16
CA LEU A 29 -6.08 -14.09 5.28
C LEU A 29 -5.67 -14.02 3.80
N GLU A 30 -5.09 -12.88 3.40
CA GLU A 30 -4.76 -12.62 2.00
C GLU A 30 -3.38 -11.99 1.87
N ILE A 31 -2.64 -12.38 0.83
CA ILE A 31 -1.41 -11.72 0.41
C ILE A 31 -1.74 -10.82 -0.78
N GLY A 32 -1.59 -9.51 -0.56
CA GLY A 32 -1.77 -8.49 -1.58
C GLY A 32 -0.52 -8.28 -2.43
N ARG A 33 -0.55 -7.20 -3.23
CA ARG A 33 0.50 -6.88 -4.21
C ARG A 33 1.82 -6.56 -3.52
N VAL A 34 2.92 -7.04 -4.12
CA VAL A 34 4.28 -6.59 -3.81
C VAL A 34 4.55 -5.26 -4.52
N THR A 35 5.17 -4.33 -3.81
CA THR A 35 5.63 -3.05 -4.35
C THR A 35 7.11 -2.88 -4.03
N LYS A 36 7.87 -2.21 -4.91
CA LYS A 36 9.27 -1.84 -4.65
C LYS A 36 9.37 -0.36 -4.32
N THR A 37 10.12 -0.04 -3.28
CA THR A 37 10.49 1.34 -2.94
C THR A 37 11.64 1.83 -3.84
N LYS A 38 11.91 3.14 -3.81
CA LYS A 38 12.97 3.76 -4.65
C LYS A 38 14.38 3.29 -4.31
N ASP A 39 14.58 2.85 -3.07
CA ASP A 39 15.80 2.26 -2.51
C ASP A 39 15.86 0.72 -2.65
N GLY A 40 14.88 0.11 -3.34
CA GLY A 40 14.92 -1.29 -3.76
C GLY A 40 14.29 -2.29 -2.78
N HIS A 41 13.84 -1.86 -1.60
CA HIS A 41 13.14 -2.71 -0.64
C HIS A 41 11.79 -3.18 -1.20
N GLU A 42 11.44 -4.44 -0.91
CA GLU A 42 10.14 -5.00 -1.25
C GLU A 42 9.17 -4.81 -0.08
N VAL A 43 7.95 -4.36 -0.38
CA VAL A 43 6.87 -4.19 0.59
C VAL A 43 5.63 -4.91 0.10
N ARG A 44 5.15 -5.86 0.91
CA ARG A 44 3.95 -6.66 0.67
C ARG A 44 2.88 -6.24 1.65
N SER A 45 1.71 -5.85 1.13
CA SER A 45 0.52 -5.60 1.96
C SER A 45 -0.23 -6.92 2.14
N CYS A 46 -0.52 -7.31 3.38
CA CYS A 46 -1.32 -8.50 3.69
C CYS A 46 -2.58 -8.10 4.46
N LYS A 47 -3.70 -8.79 4.24
CA LYS A 47 -4.90 -8.71 5.09
C LYS A 47 -4.76 -9.75 6.20
N VAL A 48 -4.90 -9.31 7.44
CA VAL A 48 -4.80 -10.17 8.63
C VAL A 48 -5.99 -9.93 9.54
N ALA A 49 -6.34 -10.91 10.38
CA ALA A 49 -7.51 -10.82 11.23
C ALA A 49 -7.32 -11.45 12.61
N ASP A 50 -8.16 -11.02 13.54
CA ASP A 50 -8.40 -11.68 14.81
C ASP A 50 -9.92 -11.82 15.03
N LYS A 51 -10.34 -12.30 16.20
CA LYS A 51 -11.77 -12.44 16.55
C LYS A 51 -12.59 -11.13 16.52
N SER A 52 -11.96 -9.97 16.36
CA SER A 52 -12.58 -8.64 16.44
C SER A 52 -12.73 -7.93 15.09
N GLY A 53 -12.08 -8.43 14.03
CA GLY A 53 -12.15 -7.86 12.67
C GLY A 53 -10.85 -8.08 11.90
N SER A 54 -10.71 -7.42 10.75
CA SER A 54 -9.51 -7.48 9.91
C SER A 54 -8.80 -6.13 9.76
N ILE A 55 -7.50 -6.18 9.45
CA ILE A 55 -6.66 -5.02 9.20
C ILE A 55 -5.58 -5.37 8.16
N ALA A 56 -5.04 -4.35 7.50
CA ALA A 56 -3.87 -4.46 6.63
C ALA A 56 -2.58 -4.33 7.44
N ILE A 57 -1.59 -5.16 7.12
CA ILE A 57 -0.21 -5.05 7.59
C ILE A 57 0.73 -4.87 6.38
N SER A 58 1.72 -3.99 6.50
CA SER A 58 2.80 -3.86 5.50
C SER A 58 4.07 -4.53 6.01
N VAL A 59 4.47 -5.62 5.36
CA VAL A 59 5.66 -6.40 5.71
C VAL A 59 6.75 -6.17 4.66
N TRP A 60 7.99 -6.05 5.14
CA TRP A 60 9.15 -5.63 4.35
C TRP A 60 10.10 -6.80 4.09
N ASP A 61 10.76 -6.73 2.93
CA ASP A 61 11.86 -7.60 2.50
C ASP A 61 11.52 -9.11 2.61
N GLU A 62 12.49 -9.93 3.01
CA GLU A 62 12.39 -11.39 3.12
C GLU A 62 11.26 -11.85 4.06
N LEU A 63 10.97 -11.12 5.15
CA LEU A 63 9.83 -11.46 6.01
C LEU A 63 8.51 -11.36 5.24
N GLY A 64 8.42 -10.46 4.27
CA GLY A 64 7.26 -10.36 3.39
C GLY A 64 7.13 -11.58 2.48
N SER A 65 8.24 -12.10 1.93
CA SER A 65 8.20 -13.23 1.00
C SER A 65 7.84 -14.57 1.67
N LEU A 66 8.25 -14.76 2.92
CA LEU A 66 8.04 -15.99 3.70
C LEU A 66 6.59 -16.22 4.16
N ILE A 67 5.84 -15.15 4.48
CA ILE A 67 4.46 -15.23 4.97
C ILE A 67 3.54 -15.91 3.95
N GLN A 68 2.66 -16.80 4.45
CA GLN A 68 1.61 -17.49 3.69
C GLN A 68 0.20 -17.21 4.27
N PRO A 69 -0.88 -17.36 3.47
CA PRO A 69 -2.24 -17.40 3.99
C PRO A 69 -2.42 -18.56 4.97
N GLY A 70 -3.18 -18.34 6.04
CA GLY A 70 -3.37 -19.30 7.13
C GLY A 70 -2.31 -19.23 8.23
N ASP A 71 -1.19 -18.53 8.05
CA ASP A 71 -0.18 -18.34 9.09
C ASP A 71 -0.76 -17.60 10.32
N ILE A 72 -0.53 -18.13 11.52
CA ILE A 72 -0.79 -17.43 12.78
C ILE A 72 0.52 -16.78 13.23
N ILE A 73 0.52 -15.45 13.31
CA ILE A 73 1.71 -14.64 13.55
C ILE A 73 1.51 -13.78 14.80
N ARG A 74 2.53 -13.77 15.66
CA ARG A 74 2.69 -12.79 16.73
C ARG A 74 3.54 -11.64 16.22
N LEU A 75 2.96 -10.45 16.19
CA LEU A 75 3.66 -9.17 16.04
C LEU A 75 4.05 -8.67 17.43
N THR A 76 5.33 -8.38 17.65
CA THR A 76 5.81 -7.69 18.84
C THR A 76 6.20 -6.25 18.54
N ARG A 77 5.96 -5.34 19.49
CA ARG A 77 6.31 -3.90 19.41
C ARG A 77 5.91 -3.24 18.09
N GLY A 78 4.78 -3.64 17.52
CA GLY A 78 4.22 -3.06 16.31
C GLY A 78 3.79 -1.61 16.50
N TYR A 79 3.48 -0.95 15.38
CA TYR A 79 2.80 0.34 15.38
C TYR A 79 1.75 0.40 14.27
N ALA A 80 0.82 1.33 14.41
CA ALA A 80 -0.23 1.57 13.43
C ALA A 80 -0.16 3.01 12.88
N SER A 81 -0.35 3.17 11.58
CA SER A 81 -0.34 4.49 10.92
C SER A 81 -1.32 4.52 9.75
N ILE A 82 -1.79 5.70 9.37
CA ILE A 82 -2.55 5.88 8.13
C ILE A 82 -1.59 5.87 6.93
N TRP A 83 -1.88 5.03 5.94
CA TRP A 83 -1.22 5.01 4.65
C TRP A 83 -2.27 5.03 3.54
N LYS A 84 -2.23 6.07 2.69
CA LYS A 84 -3.22 6.29 1.62
C LYS A 84 -4.69 6.22 2.10
N GLY A 85 -4.96 6.66 3.33
CA GLY A 85 -6.29 6.62 3.97
C GLY A 85 -6.60 5.35 4.77
N CYS A 86 -5.82 4.29 4.60
CA CYS A 86 -6.01 3.01 5.28
C CYS A 86 -5.21 2.95 6.59
N LEU A 87 -5.84 2.60 7.71
CA LEU A 87 -5.11 2.25 8.93
C LEU A 87 -4.32 0.97 8.69
N THR A 88 -3.00 1.02 8.84
CA THR A 88 -2.09 -0.06 8.46
C THR A 88 -1.14 -0.39 9.62
N LEU A 89 -0.94 -1.67 9.90
CA LEU A 89 0.04 -2.18 10.86
C LEU A 89 1.43 -2.27 10.24
N TYR A 90 2.44 -2.11 11.10
CA TYR A 90 3.87 -2.18 10.76
C TYR A 90 4.66 -2.78 11.93
N THR A 91 5.77 -3.46 11.64
CA THR A 91 6.75 -3.89 12.65
C THR A 91 7.56 -2.68 13.14
N GLY A 92 7.57 -2.43 14.46
CA GLY A 92 8.29 -1.30 15.05
C GLY A 92 9.77 -1.56 15.29
N ARG A 93 10.48 -0.53 15.78
CA ARG A 93 11.91 -0.61 16.07
C ARG A 93 12.17 -1.63 17.18
N GLY A 94 12.92 -2.68 16.87
CA GLY A 94 13.22 -3.75 17.81
C GLY A 94 12.02 -4.62 18.16
N GLY A 95 10.97 -4.60 17.32
CA GLY A 95 9.92 -5.60 17.25
C GLY A 95 10.16 -6.60 16.13
N ASP A 96 9.36 -7.65 16.09
CA ASP A 96 9.45 -8.73 15.11
C ASP A 96 8.08 -9.32 14.72
N LEU A 97 8.11 -10.22 13.73
CA LEU A 97 6.99 -11.08 13.34
C LEU A 97 7.44 -12.52 13.55
N GLN A 98 6.71 -13.27 14.36
CA GLN A 98 7.01 -14.67 14.65
C GLN A 98 5.81 -15.54 14.28
N LYS A 99 5.97 -16.47 13.33
CA LYS A 99 4.96 -17.51 13.09
C LYS A 99 4.92 -18.43 14.32
N ILE A 100 3.72 -18.56 14.91
CA ILE A 100 3.47 -19.37 16.12
C ILE A 100 2.48 -20.52 15.88
N GLY A 101 1.88 -20.60 14.69
CA GLY A 101 0.95 -21.65 14.30
C GLY A 101 0.39 -21.40 12.90
N GLU A 102 -0.65 -22.15 12.54
CA GLU A 102 -1.38 -22.04 11.27
C GLU A 102 -2.81 -22.59 11.40
N PHE A 103 -3.71 -22.13 10.52
CA PHE A 103 -5.12 -22.55 10.31
C PHE A 103 -6.11 -22.41 11.49
N CYS A 104 -5.77 -22.85 12.70
CA CYS A 104 -6.72 -23.10 13.78
C CYS A 104 -7.09 -21.88 14.64
N MET A 105 -6.88 -20.65 14.16
CA MET A 105 -7.25 -19.43 14.87
C MET A 105 -8.65 -18.95 14.48
N VAL A 106 -9.51 -18.67 15.46
CA VAL A 106 -10.82 -18.05 15.22
C VAL A 106 -10.65 -16.57 14.91
N TYR A 107 -11.24 -16.12 13.80
CA TYR A 107 -11.19 -14.73 13.34
C TYR A 107 -12.55 -14.23 12.82
N SER A 108 -12.67 -12.92 12.67
CA SER A 108 -13.72 -12.24 11.90
C SER A 108 -13.08 -11.37 10.83
N GLU A 109 -13.62 -11.38 9.62
CA GLU A 109 -13.15 -10.45 8.57
C GLU A 109 -13.72 -9.03 8.74
N VAL A 110 -14.84 -8.90 9.44
CA VAL A 110 -15.63 -7.67 9.55
C VAL A 110 -15.69 -7.21 11.02
N PRO A 111 -15.54 -5.90 11.30
CA PRO A 111 -15.21 -4.83 10.36
C PRO A 111 -13.76 -4.91 9.86
N ASN A 112 -13.49 -4.32 8.69
CA ASN A 112 -12.15 -4.12 8.18
C ASN A 112 -11.66 -2.72 8.60
N PHE A 113 -10.78 -2.67 9.60
CA PHE A 113 -10.25 -1.44 10.18
C PHE A 113 -9.37 -0.63 9.20
N SER A 114 -8.99 -1.22 8.06
CA SER A 114 -8.20 -0.56 7.01
C SER A 114 -9.03 0.03 5.88
N GLU A 115 -10.37 -0.03 5.94
CA GLU A 115 -11.19 0.65 4.95
C GLU A 115 -10.89 2.15 4.93
N PRO A 116 -10.72 2.78 3.75
CA PRO A 116 -10.36 4.19 3.67
C PRO A 116 -11.47 5.06 4.26
N ASN A 117 -11.24 5.65 5.44
CA ASN A 117 -12.17 6.63 6.00
C ASN A 117 -12.01 7.98 5.24
N PRO A 118 -13.07 8.49 4.57
CA PRO A 118 -13.01 9.78 3.86
C PRO A 118 -12.63 10.97 4.76
N GLU A 119 -13.00 10.97 6.04
CA GLU A 119 -12.64 12.05 6.99
C GLU A 119 -11.14 12.07 7.30
N LEU A 120 -10.52 10.90 7.50
CA LEU A 120 -9.08 10.80 7.76
C LEU A 120 -8.26 11.24 6.54
N LEU A 121 -8.75 10.93 5.33
CA LEU A 121 -8.17 11.43 4.08
C LEU A 121 -8.27 12.97 3.96
N ALA A 122 -9.40 13.56 4.35
CA ALA A 122 -9.58 15.00 4.34
C ALA A 122 -8.61 15.71 5.31
N GLN A 123 -8.45 15.18 6.53
CA GLN A 123 -7.55 15.74 7.54
C GLN A 123 -6.07 15.66 7.14
N ALA A 124 -5.63 14.53 6.56
CA ALA A 124 -4.27 14.37 6.05
C ALA A 124 -3.93 15.40 4.94
N ASN A 125 -4.90 15.76 4.10
CA ASN A 125 -4.73 16.78 3.07
C ASN A 125 -4.69 18.21 3.62
N MET A 126 -5.35 18.49 4.75
CA MET A 126 -5.29 19.80 5.41
C MET A 126 -3.94 20.08 6.07
N GLN A 127 -3.30 19.07 6.66
CA GLN A 127 -2.04 19.27 7.40
C GLN A 127 -0.83 19.62 6.50
N ASN A 128 -0.90 19.30 5.20
CA ASN A 128 0.08 19.77 4.21
C ASN A 128 -0.10 21.25 3.79
N LYS A 129 -1.17 21.93 4.23
CA LYS A 129 -1.51 23.29 3.80
C LYS A 129 -1.12 24.42 4.77
N THR A 130 -0.66 24.10 5.98
CA THR A 130 -0.25 25.08 7.01
C THR A 130 1.24 25.42 6.99
N GLY A 131 2.03 24.87 6.06
CA GLY A 131 3.49 25.00 6.02
C GLY A 131 4.08 26.16 5.19
N LYS A 132 3.26 27.01 4.55
CA LYS A 132 3.71 28.22 3.82
C LYS A 132 2.64 29.31 3.87
N GLY A 133 2.84 30.35 4.68
CA GLY A 133 1.81 31.38 4.88
C GLY A 133 2.21 32.67 5.61
N GLU A 134 3.49 32.98 5.83
CA GLU A 134 3.90 34.32 6.27
C GLU A 134 4.47 35.13 5.10
N GLN A 135 3.57 35.74 4.32
CA GLN A 135 3.89 36.95 3.57
C GLN A 135 3.27 38.14 4.30
N ARG A 136 4.10 38.87 5.06
CA ARG A 136 3.76 40.19 5.57
C ARG A 136 3.86 41.19 4.42
N GLY A 137 2.75 41.79 4.04
CA GLY A 137 2.67 42.78 2.97
C GLY A 137 1.47 43.69 3.18
N ASN A 138 1.61 44.65 4.09
CA ASN A 138 0.51 45.51 4.53
C ASN A 138 0.51 46.81 3.70
N SER A 139 -0.54 47.06 2.90
CA SER A 139 -0.83 48.36 2.26
C SER A 139 -2.34 48.53 2.02
N PRO A 140 -2.96 49.67 2.40
CA PRO A 140 -4.40 49.90 2.31
C PRO A 140 -4.88 50.40 0.93
N PRO A 141 -6.19 50.37 0.63
CA PRO A 141 -6.75 50.77 -0.66
C PRO A 141 -6.97 52.29 -0.76
N ASN A 142 -6.82 52.86 -1.95
CA ASN A 142 -7.20 54.25 -2.26
C ASN A 142 -8.38 54.30 -3.22
N GLN A 143 -9.30 55.25 -3.01
CA GLN A 143 -10.46 55.50 -3.87
C GLN A 143 -10.26 56.77 -4.70
N ASN A 144 -11.04 56.90 -5.79
CA ASN A 144 -11.72 58.11 -6.28
C ASN A 144 -11.49 58.51 -7.77
N SER A 145 -12.60 58.47 -8.52
CA SER A 145 -13.08 59.32 -9.64
C SER A 145 -12.16 60.00 -10.67
N GLY A 146 -12.56 59.93 -11.96
CA GLY A 146 -12.20 60.91 -13.00
C GLY A 146 -12.33 60.44 -14.47
N THR A 147 -13.31 60.96 -15.22
CA THR A 147 -13.45 60.91 -16.70
C THR A 147 -13.22 62.33 -17.29
N PRO A 148 -13.11 62.60 -18.63
CA PRO A 148 -13.54 61.78 -19.79
C PRO A 148 -12.67 61.76 -21.10
N ALA A 149 -13.04 60.80 -21.97
CA ALA A 149 -13.13 60.84 -23.46
C ALA A 149 -11.96 61.22 -24.40
N GLN A 150 -11.69 60.34 -25.39
CA GLN A 150 -11.95 60.64 -26.83
C GLN A 150 -12.04 59.38 -27.73
N THR A 151 -12.95 59.43 -28.73
CA THR A 151 -13.01 58.78 -30.08
C THR A 151 -12.19 57.51 -30.41
N GLY A 152 -12.70 56.50 -31.16
CA GLY A 152 -14.02 56.31 -31.80
C GLY A 152 -14.03 55.16 -32.84
N ASN A 153 -15.24 54.71 -33.25
CA ASN A 153 -15.60 53.82 -34.37
C ASN A 153 -14.91 52.44 -34.58
N GLY A 154 -15.70 51.35 -34.50
CA GLY A 154 -15.39 50.01 -35.02
C GLY A 154 -16.41 48.97 -34.54
N ALA A 155 -16.96 48.13 -35.42
CA ALA A 155 -18.17 47.33 -35.15
C ALA A 155 -17.95 45.84 -34.77
N MET A 156 -18.94 45.28 -34.05
CA MET A 156 -19.52 43.91 -34.07
C MET A 156 -18.85 42.80 -34.93
N GLN A 157 -18.81 41.49 -34.61
CA GLN A 157 -19.34 40.59 -33.53
C GLN A 157 -18.34 39.43 -33.28
N THR A 158 -18.32 38.70 -32.14
CA THR A 158 -18.97 37.35 -31.88
C THR A 158 -18.84 36.37 -33.07
N TYR A 159 -18.50 35.07 -33.00
CA TYR A 159 -18.90 33.91 -32.15
C TYR A 159 -17.80 32.80 -32.20
N SER A 160 -17.45 32.07 -31.14
CA SER A 160 -18.06 30.81 -30.59
C SER A 160 -17.68 29.47 -31.27
N ASN A 161 -16.95 28.62 -30.50
CA ASN A 161 -16.91 27.15 -30.45
C ASN A 161 -16.58 26.23 -31.67
N SER A 162 -15.44 25.52 -31.52
CA SER A 162 -15.32 24.06 -31.37
C SER A 162 -15.64 23.05 -32.50
N THR A 163 -14.86 21.96 -32.47
CA THR A 163 -15.01 20.62 -33.12
C THR A 163 -14.44 20.38 -34.52
N ALA A 164 -13.57 19.35 -34.59
CA ALA A 164 -13.19 18.56 -35.76
C ALA A 164 -14.19 17.35 -35.88
N PRO A 165 -14.18 16.46 -36.92
CA PRO A 165 -13.05 16.05 -37.76
C PRO A 165 -13.34 15.81 -39.27
N VAL A 166 -12.41 15.10 -39.93
CA VAL A 166 -12.30 14.71 -41.35
C VAL A 166 -13.53 14.00 -41.98
N PRO A 167 -13.65 13.99 -43.32
CA PRO A 167 -13.31 12.74 -44.07
C PRO A 167 -12.79 12.91 -45.52
N ARG A 168 -12.12 11.89 -46.08
CA ARG A 168 -12.20 11.48 -47.51
C ARG A 168 -11.63 10.06 -47.77
N ASP A 169 -12.22 9.42 -48.78
CA ASP A 169 -12.20 7.99 -49.18
C ASP A 169 -11.30 7.75 -50.43
N PRO A 170 -11.30 6.59 -51.17
CA PRO A 170 -11.53 5.18 -50.80
C PRO A 170 -10.55 4.13 -51.45
N ASN A 171 -10.61 2.89 -50.93
CA ASN A 171 -10.56 1.59 -51.65
C ASN A 171 -9.36 1.16 -52.54
N PHE A 172 -8.51 0.26 -52.01
CA PHE A 172 -7.96 -1.00 -52.58
C PHE A 172 -7.05 -1.66 -51.51
N GLY A 173 -6.83 -2.99 -51.36
CA GLY A 173 -7.40 -4.21 -51.97
C GLY A 173 -6.81 -5.49 -51.32
N GLY A 174 -7.13 -6.70 -51.80
CA GLY A 174 -6.52 -7.99 -51.37
C GLY A 174 -6.18 -8.92 -52.56
N PRO A 175 -5.85 -10.24 -52.38
CA PRO A 175 -5.85 -11.02 -51.13
C PRO A 175 -4.66 -12.03 -50.93
N GLY A 176 -4.53 -12.53 -49.69
CA GLY A 176 -4.28 -13.96 -49.38
C GLY A 176 -2.90 -14.62 -49.58
N ARG A 177 -2.43 -15.34 -48.55
CA ARG A 177 -1.92 -16.73 -48.68
C ARG A 177 -1.85 -17.48 -47.34
N THR A 178 -2.16 -18.76 -47.40
CA THR A 178 -2.22 -19.73 -46.29
C THR A 178 -1.00 -20.66 -46.29
N ASN A 179 -0.58 -21.13 -45.12
CA ASN A 179 0.00 -22.46 -44.78
C ASN A 179 0.67 -22.36 -43.39
N GLY A 180 0.57 -23.28 -42.45
CA GLY A 180 -0.05 -24.61 -42.47
C GLY A 180 0.94 -25.72 -42.17
N ARG A 181 1.27 -25.98 -40.89
CA ARG A 181 1.78 -27.29 -40.43
C ARG A 181 1.70 -27.50 -38.91
N VAL A 182 1.29 -28.71 -38.55
CA VAL A 182 1.29 -29.40 -37.24
C VAL A 182 1.65 -30.87 -37.55
N PRO A 183 1.85 -31.80 -36.59
CA PRO A 183 2.13 -31.70 -35.15
C PRO A 183 3.38 -32.51 -34.72
N GLY A 184 3.69 -32.60 -33.42
CA GLY A 184 4.72 -33.50 -32.88
C GLY A 184 4.57 -33.77 -31.37
N ASN A 185 4.32 -35.02 -30.99
CA ASN A 185 4.05 -35.47 -29.62
C ASN A 185 5.32 -35.59 -28.74
N GLY A 186 5.15 -35.52 -27.41
CA GLY A 186 6.14 -36.03 -26.45
C GLY A 186 5.92 -35.60 -25.00
N GLN A 187 5.13 -36.35 -24.22
CA GLN A 187 5.13 -36.29 -22.75
C GLN A 187 6.04 -37.38 -22.15
N PRO A 188 6.46 -37.27 -20.87
CA PRO A 188 7.71 -37.86 -20.38
C PRO A 188 7.58 -39.29 -19.83
N PRO A 189 8.70 -40.03 -19.69
CA PRO A 189 8.74 -41.24 -18.87
C PRO A 189 8.73 -40.91 -17.37
N LEU A 190 7.93 -41.66 -16.63
CA LEU A 190 7.91 -41.67 -15.16
C LEU A 190 9.13 -42.42 -14.61
N THR A 191 9.69 -41.97 -13.48
CA THR A 191 10.57 -42.79 -12.64
C THR A 191 10.05 -42.84 -11.21
N VAL A 192 10.17 -44.01 -10.59
CA VAL A 192 9.58 -44.37 -9.29
C VAL A 192 10.68 -44.50 -8.24
N GLY A 193 10.41 -44.03 -7.02
CA GLY A 193 11.04 -44.55 -5.80
C GLY A 193 12.20 -43.74 -5.21
N GLY A 194 11.93 -43.03 -4.12
CA GLY A 194 12.93 -42.49 -3.20
C GLY A 194 12.30 -42.29 -1.80
N PRO A 195 12.99 -42.64 -0.70
CA PRO A 195 12.42 -42.57 0.65
C PRO A 195 12.34 -41.12 1.19
N PRO A 196 11.48 -40.85 2.20
CA PRO A 196 11.27 -39.50 2.72
C PRO A 196 12.47 -39.00 3.55
N ALA A 197 12.77 -37.71 3.41
CA ALA A 197 13.80 -37.03 4.19
C ALA A 197 13.28 -36.56 5.57
N PRO A 198 14.13 -36.52 6.61
CA PRO A 198 13.73 -36.10 7.96
C PRO A 198 13.56 -34.56 8.09
N PRO A 199 12.77 -34.08 9.06
CA PRO A 199 12.52 -32.65 9.25
C PRO A 199 13.76 -31.92 9.82
N LYS A 200 13.96 -30.67 9.38
CA LYS A 200 15.03 -29.78 9.86
C LYS A 200 14.53 -28.86 11.00
N PRO A 201 15.41 -28.44 11.93
CA PRO A 201 15.02 -27.69 13.12
C PRO A 201 14.63 -26.23 12.83
N SER A 202 13.78 -25.68 13.70
CA SER A 202 13.39 -24.27 13.71
C SER A 202 14.57 -23.34 13.98
N VAL A 203 14.67 -22.24 13.23
CA VAL A 203 15.72 -21.23 13.38
C VAL A 203 15.09 -19.88 13.76
N THR A 204 15.40 -19.39 14.95
CA THR A 204 15.08 -18.03 15.38
C THR A 204 16.24 -17.09 15.01
N ILE A 205 16.00 -16.08 14.18
CA ILE A 205 16.98 -15.04 13.87
C ILE A 205 16.44 -13.66 14.26
N SER A 206 17.08 -13.03 15.24
CA SER A 206 16.80 -11.67 15.69
C SER A 206 17.67 -10.66 14.93
N ASN A 207 17.05 -9.73 14.18
CA ASN A 207 17.79 -8.71 13.42
C ASN A 207 18.28 -7.55 14.29
N GLY A 208 19.52 -7.64 14.77
CA GLY A 208 20.26 -6.49 15.28
C GLY A 208 20.72 -5.58 14.14
N ARG A 209 20.15 -4.37 14.03
CA ARG A 209 20.65 -3.34 13.10
C ARG A 209 21.72 -2.47 13.77
N ASP A 210 22.82 -2.30 13.06
CA ASP A 210 24.00 -1.50 13.44
C ASP A 210 23.63 -0.03 13.76
N PRO A 211 24.07 0.54 14.90
CA PRO A 211 23.74 1.91 15.30
C PRO A 211 24.47 3.01 14.49
N ARG A 212 25.42 2.70 13.61
CA ARG A 212 26.33 3.68 12.97
C ARG A 212 25.69 4.60 11.92
N ARG A 213 24.41 4.46 11.57
CA ARG A 213 23.74 5.35 10.59
C ARG A 213 22.97 6.52 11.23
N ALA A 214 23.60 7.18 12.20
CA ALA A 214 23.05 8.34 12.91
C ALA A 214 24.06 9.48 13.08
N SER A 215 24.70 9.95 12.00
CA SER A 215 25.11 11.35 11.89
C SER A 215 25.48 11.75 10.46
N LYS A 216 24.72 12.71 9.90
CA LYS A 216 25.16 13.73 8.94
C LYS A 216 23.99 14.71 8.75
N ARG A 217 24.01 15.73 9.60
CA ARG A 217 23.26 16.97 9.48
C ARG A 217 24.29 18.10 9.54
#